data_AF-A0AAX2RZX0-F1
#
_entry.id   AF-A0AAX2RZX0-F1
#
_cell.length_a   1.000
_cell.length_b   1.000
_cell.length_c   1.000
_cell.angle_alpha   90.00
_cell.angle_beta   90.00
_cell.angle_gamma   90.00
#
_symmetry.space_group_name_H-M   'P 1'
#
loop_
_entity.id
_entity.type
_entity.pdbx_description
1 polymer ?
#
loop_
_entity_poly.entity_id
_entity_poly.type
_entity_poly.pdbx_seq_one_letter_code
_entity_poly.pdbx_strand_id
1 'polypeptide(L)'
;MKNDKPSPSLDERLRNWGQSNRGAHDPADADYVTRAWRTLSPRNRDLLCMVYLWHASREVVCRRLKIARYPRQHFDLELDAARSALARALAEGENQQ
;
A
#
# COMPACT_ATOMS: atom_id res chain seq x y z
N MET A 1 -10.25 9.46 29.53
CA MET A 1 -9.13 9.76 28.60
C MET A 1 -9.43 9.06 27.29
N LYS A 2 -9.94 9.79 26.29
CA LYS A 2 -9.99 9.28 24.92
C LYS A 2 -8.54 9.36 24.42
N ASN A 3 -7.93 8.22 24.15
CA ASN A 3 -6.62 8.21 23.53
C ASN A 3 -6.82 8.67 22.09
N ASP A 4 -6.66 9.97 21.84
CA ASP A 4 -6.38 10.54 20.52
C ASP A 4 -5.00 10.01 20.09
N LYS A 5 -4.94 8.73 19.73
CA LYS A 5 -3.79 8.22 18.98
C LYS A 5 -3.81 8.97 17.66
N PRO A 6 -2.73 9.68 17.29
CA PRO A 6 -2.65 10.30 15.97
C PRO A 6 -2.93 9.21 14.93
N SER A 7 -3.73 9.54 13.92
CA SER A 7 -4.03 8.65 12.81
C SER A 7 -2.71 8.05 12.30
N PRO A 8 -2.56 6.72 12.27
CA PRO A 8 -1.28 6.12 11.89
C PRO A 8 -0.91 6.57 10.49
N SER A 9 0.37 6.91 10.31
CA SER A 9 0.89 7.36 9.01
C SER A 9 0.67 6.28 7.93
N LEU A 10 0.61 6.68 6.66
CA LEU A 10 0.43 5.73 5.54
C LEU A 10 1.47 4.60 5.58
N ASP A 11 2.73 4.91 5.91
CA ASP A 11 3.81 3.92 6.05
C ASP A 11 3.55 2.92 7.18
N GLU A 12 2.98 3.37 8.31
CA GLU A 12 2.61 2.50 9.42
C GLU A 12 1.44 1.59 9.05
N ARG A 13 0.40 2.14 8.42
CA ARG A 13 -0.74 1.36 7.90
C ARG A 13 -0.30 0.33 6.86
N LEU A 14 0.60 0.70 5.95
CA LEU A 14 1.16 -0.22 4.95
C LEU A 14 2.03 -1.31 5.57
N ARG A 15 2.78 -1.00 6.63
CA ARG A 15 3.55 -2.01 7.40
C ARG A 15 2.61 -2.98 8.11
N ASN A 16 1.57 -2.47 8.76
CA ASN A 16 0.55 -3.27 9.42
C ASN A 16 -0.18 -4.18 8.40
N TRP A 17 -0.58 -3.62 7.26
CA TRP A 17 -1.17 -4.37 6.16
C TRP A 17 -0.22 -5.44 5.59
N GLY A 18 1.08 -5.13 5.43
CA GLY A 18 2.10 -6.11 5.04
C GLY A 18 2.27 -7.25 6.06
N GLN A 19 2.07 -6.96 7.35
CA GLN A 19 2.10 -7.95 8.44
C GLN A 19 0.82 -8.78 8.57
N SER A 20 -0.25 -8.42 7.86
CA SER A 20 -1.53 -9.16 7.88
C SER A 20 -1.36 -10.66 7.58
N ASN A 21 -0.37 -11.03 6.77
CA ASN A 21 -0.07 -12.42 6.41
C ASN A 21 1.03 -13.07 7.27
N ARG A 22 1.62 -12.34 8.22
CA ARG A 22 2.80 -12.76 9.02
C ARG A 22 2.58 -12.82 10.53
N GLY A 23 1.41 -12.43 11.04
CA GLY A 23 1.07 -12.59 12.46
C GLY A 23 0.43 -11.36 13.06
N ALA A 24 0.95 -10.88 14.20
CA ALA A 24 0.39 -9.78 14.97
C ALA A 24 0.28 -8.49 14.12
N HIS A 25 -0.96 -8.11 13.83
CA HIS A 25 -1.33 -6.90 13.11
C HIS A 25 -2.67 -6.40 13.67
N ASP A 26 -3.00 -5.15 13.40
CA ASP A 26 -4.34 -4.61 13.64
C ASP A 26 -5.27 -5.00 12.48
N PRO A 27 -6.25 -5.90 12.70
CA PRO A 27 -7.13 -6.36 11.64
C PRO A 27 -8.10 -5.28 11.15
N ALA A 28 -8.44 -4.29 11.98
CA ALA A 28 -9.33 -3.20 11.59
C ALA A 28 -8.61 -2.26 10.62
N ASP A 29 -7.36 -1.90 10.91
CA ASP A 29 -6.52 -1.11 10.00
C ASP A 29 -6.20 -1.88 8.71
N ALA A 30 -5.88 -3.18 8.82
CA ALA A 30 -5.61 -4.00 7.64
C ALA A 30 -6.83 -4.16 6.73
N ASP A 31 -8.04 -4.32 7.27
CA ASP A 31 -9.27 -4.36 6.47
C ASP A 31 -9.55 -3.00 5.84
N TYR A 32 -9.33 -1.91 6.59
CA TYR A 32 -9.49 -0.55 6.09
C TYR A 32 -8.56 -0.26 4.90
N VAL A 33 -7.27 -0.60 5.01
CA VAL A 33 -6.32 -0.53 3.90
C VAL A 33 -6.73 -1.44 2.75
N THR A 34 -7.24 -2.64 3.03
CA THR A 34 -7.69 -3.59 2.00
C THR A 34 -8.88 -3.05 1.20
N ARG A 35 -9.82 -2.35 1.85
CA ARG A 35 -10.96 -1.72 1.16
C ARG A 35 -10.50 -0.61 0.22
N ALA A 36 -9.65 0.28 0.69
CA ALA A 36 -9.08 1.34 -0.14
C ALA A 36 -8.20 0.76 -1.27
N TRP A 37 -7.40 -0.27 -0.98
CA TRP A 37 -6.61 -0.97 -1.99
C TRP A 37 -7.49 -1.56 -3.10
N ARG A 38 -8.66 -2.12 -2.78
CA ARG A 38 -9.59 -2.68 -3.79
C ARG A 38 -10.09 -1.64 -4.81
N THR A 39 -10.19 -0.36 -4.43
CA THR A 39 -10.65 0.71 -5.34
C THR A 39 -9.56 1.20 -6.30
N LEU A 40 -8.30 0.83 -6.06
CA LEU A 40 -7.18 1.20 -6.92
C LEU A 40 -7.21 0.45 -8.26
N SER A 41 -6.52 1.03 -9.25
CA SER A 41 -6.32 0.38 -10.56
C SER A 41 -5.56 -0.94 -10.41
N PRO A 42 -5.83 -1.96 -11.25
CA PRO A 42 -5.18 -3.27 -11.19
C PRO A 42 -3.64 -3.20 -11.07
N ARG A 43 -3.01 -2.32 -11.85
CA ARG A 43 -1.55 -2.12 -11.84
C ARG A 43 -1.01 -1.66 -10.48
N ASN A 44 -1.67 -0.67 -9.85
CA ASN A 44 -1.27 -0.18 -8.53
C ASN A 44 -1.53 -1.22 -7.45
N ARG A 45 -2.62 -1.98 -7.58
CA ARG A 45 -2.95 -3.08 -6.67
C ARG A 45 -1.88 -4.16 -6.67
N ASP A 46 -1.50 -4.62 -7.85
CA ASP A 46 -0.45 -5.62 -8.03
C ASP A 46 0.90 -5.12 -7.51
N LEU A 47 1.26 -3.86 -7.78
CA LEU A 47 2.50 -3.24 -7.29
C LEU A 47 2.56 -3.26 -5.76
N LEU A 48 1.50 -2.79 -5.09
CA LEU A 48 1.42 -2.75 -3.63
C LEU A 48 1.42 -4.16 -3.02
N CYS A 49 0.68 -5.12 -3.61
CA CYS A 49 0.68 -6.51 -3.16
C CYS A 49 2.08 -7.13 -3.24
N MET A 50 2.76 -6.97 -4.39
CA MET A 50 4.09 -7.54 -4.57
C MET A 50 5.09 -6.95 -3.58
N VAL A 51 5.04 -5.64 -3.35
CA VAL A 51 6.01 -4.95 -2.48
C VAL A 51 5.74 -5.21 -1.00
N TYR A 52 4.49 -5.08 -0.54
CA TYR A 52 4.15 -5.10 0.89
C TYR A 52 3.67 -6.46 1.40
N LEU A 53 2.91 -7.22 0.62
CA LEU A 53 2.44 -8.54 1.04
C LEU A 53 3.45 -9.64 0.71
N TRP A 54 3.99 -9.62 -0.51
CA TRP A 54 4.92 -10.66 -0.96
C TRP A 54 6.37 -10.34 -0.66
N HIS A 55 6.68 -9.08 -0.32
CA HIS A 55 8.05 -8.60 -0.13
C HIS A 55 8.96 -8.93 -1.33
N ALA A 56 8.39 -8.86 -2.54
CA ALA A 56 9.10 -9.14 -3.78
C ALA A 56 10.18 -8.09 -4.02
N SER A 57 11.33 -8.54 -4.53
CA SER A 57 12.40 -7.62 -4.91
C SER A 57 11.99 -6.74 -6.08
N ARG A 58 12.59 -5.55 -6.16
CA ARG A 58 12.38 -4.60 -7.26
C ARG A 58 12.47 -5.27 -8.63
N GLU A 59 13.41 -6.19 -8.82
CA GLU A 59 13.60 -6.87 -10.10
C GLU A 59 12.42 -7.74 -10.51
N VAL A 60 11.83 -8.47 -9.56
CA VAL A 60 10.64 -9.29 -9.79
C VAL A 60 9.46 -8.39 -10.16
N VAL A 61 9.28 -7.31 -9.41
CA VAL A 61 8.19 -6.35 -9.66
C VAL A 61 8.36 -5.67 -11.02
N CYS A 62 9.55 -5.15 -11.34
CA CYS A 62 9.82 -4.52 -12.63
C CYS A 62 9.58 -5.48 -13.79
N ARG A 63 10.02 -6.75 -13.66
CA ARG A 63 9.79 -7.77 -14.69
C ARG A 63 8.29 -8.05 -14.88
N ARG A 64 7.54 -8.17 -13.78
CA ARG A 64 6.12 -8.56 -13.82
C ARG A 64 5.21 -7.42 -14.30
N LEU A 65 5.47 -6.20 -13.85
CA LEU A 65 4.71 -5.00 -14.23
C LEU A 65 5.24 -4.32 -15.49
N LYS A 66 6.26 -4.92 -16.14
CA LYS A 66 6.92 -4.38 -17.33
C LYS A 66 7.45 -2.94 -17.12
N ILE A 67 7.89 -2.64 -15.90
CA ILE A 67 8.53 -1.36 -15.57
C ILE A 67 9.98 -1.43 -16.06
N ALA A 68 10.42 -0.39 -16.76
CA ALA A 68 11.81 -0.28 -17.19
C ALA A 68 12.73 -0.29 -15.95
N ARG A 69 13.68 -1.25 -15.91
CA ARG A 69 14.57 -1.46 -14.75
C ARG A 69 15.55 -0.30 -14.54
N TYR A 70 15.81 0.46 -15.59
CA TYR A 70 16.72 1.60 -15.59
C TYR A 70 16.06 2.79 -16.30
N PRO A 71 16.21 4.02 -15.79
CA PRO A 71 16.78 4.37 -14.48
C PRO A 71 15.94 3.86 -13.29
N ARG A 72 16.59 3.69 -12.12
CA ARG A 72 15.96 3.22 -10.87
C ARG A 72 14.71 4.03 -10.49
N GLN A 73 14.74 5.32 -10.82
CA GLN A 73 13.68 6.30 -10.55
C GLN A 73 12.32 5.87 -11.13
N HIS A 74 12.28 5.11 -12.23
CA HIS A 74 11.01 4.63 -12.78
C HIS A 74 10.25 3.76 -11.79
N PHE A 75 10.94 2.87 -11.08
CA PHE A 75 10.30 2.06 -10.05
C PHE A 75 9.83 2.91 -8.86
N ASP A 76 10.68 3.85 -8.42
CA ASP A 76 10.35 4.72 -7.29
C ASP A 76 9.13 5.60 -7.60
N LEU A 77 9.03 6.15 -8.82
CA LEU A 77 7.89 6.94 -9.28
C LEU A 77 6.60 6.12 -9.34
N GLU A 78 6.65 4.90 -9.85
CA GLU A 78 5.48 4.01 -9.91
C GLU A 78 5.02 3.62 -8.50
N LEU A 79 5.97 3.35 -7.59
CA LEU A 79 5.67 3.03 -6.20
C LEU A 79 5.08 4.25 -5.47
N ASP A 80 5.64 5.44 -5.69
CA ASP A 80 5.11 6.69 -5.13
C ASP A 80 3.71 7.01 -5.65
N ALA A 81 3.47 6.84 -6.96
CA ALA A 81 2.15 7.01 -7.56
C ALA A 81 1.13 6.02 -6.97
N ALA A 82 1.51 4.76 -6.75
CA ALA A 82 0.64 3.77 -6.12
C ALA A 82 0.36 4.09 -4.64
N ARG A 83 1.35 4.56 -3.89
CA ARG A 83 1.19 5.03 -2.50
C ARG A 83 0.28 6.25 -2.42
N SER A 84 0.48 7.23 -3.30
CA SER A 84 -0.34 8.43 -3.39
C SER A 84 -1.78 8.11 -3.76
N ALA A 85 -2.00 7.18 -4.70
CA ALA A 85 -3.34 6.72 -5.05
C ALA A 85 -4.02 6.02 -3.87
N LEU A 86 -3.29 5.19 -3.11
CA LEU A 86 -3.81 4.58 -1.89
C LEU A 86 -4.14 5.63 -0.83
N ALA A 87 -3.27 6.61 -0.60
CA ALA A 87 -3.50 7.69 0.36
C ALA A 87 -4.79 8.48 0.03
N ARG A 88 -5.02 8.75 -1.26
CA ARG A 88 -6.25 9.38 -1.73
C ARG A 88 -7.47 8.51 -1.49
N ALA A 89 -7.40 7.22 -1.84
CA ALA A 89 -8.50 6.29 -1.61
C ALA A 89 -8.84 6.12 -0.12
N LEU A 90 -7.84 6.17 0.76
CA LEU A 90 -8.04 6.19 2.22
C LEU A 90 -8.75 7.49 2.63
N ALA A 91 -8.25 8.65 2.21
CA ALA A 91 -8.85 9.95 2.54
C ALA A 91 -10.30 10.09 2.01
N GLU A 92 -10.60 9.52 0.83
CA GLU A 92 -11.95 9.44 0.27
C GLU A 92 -12.83 8.51 1.13
N GLY A 93 -12.28 7.39 1.60
CA GLY A 93 -12.96 6.48 2.52
C GLY A 93 -13.24 7.09 3.91
N GLU A 94 -12.38 7.98 4.42
CA GLU A 94 -12.64 8.72 5.68
C GLU A 94 -13.78 9.76 5.52
N ASN A 95 -13.93 10.35 4.33
CA ASN A 95 -14.99 11.35 4.07
C ASN A 95 -16.39 10.74 3.85
N GLN A 96 -16.50 9.42 3.70
CA GLN A 96 -17.79 8.73 3.52
C GLN A 96 -18.32 8.05 4.80
N GLN A 97 -17.66 8.26 5.96
CA GLN A 97 -18.07 7.72 7.26
C GLN A 97 -18.84 8.72 8.12
#